data_AF-A0A3B1B688-F1
#
_entry.id   AF-A0A3B1B688-F1
#
_cell.length_a   1.000
_cell.length_b   1.000
_cell.length_c   1.000
_cell.angle_alpha   90.00
_cell.angle_beta   90.00
_cell.angle_gamma   90.00
#
_symmetry.space_group_name_H-M   'P 1'
#
loop_
_entity.id
_entity.type
_entity.pdbx_description
1 polymer ?
#
loop_
_entity_poly.entity_id
_entity_poly.type
_entity_poly.pdbx_seq_one_letter_code
_entity_poly.pdbx_strand_id
1 'polypeptide(L)'
;MDVTNPTIVTIGIFACVFIILATLAAASGIIGQNNKVIGKRLNTIRIRHGKDKTLANEQAKKNLFTKKEVSLFDRLIPKPAELRKRLDKTGKDISFKKYIIATIITAVFCTLLIEIIGGLAFLPSLMIGIFLGLFIPHTYINRVIKGRLAKFTKQFPEAIDLIVRGLRAGLPVTESIHAVAREMQDPISTEFLKITDEIKLGKTMDEALWATAKRLDTPDFKFFVISLSVQQETGGNLAETLSNLTEILRGRTRLKLKIKAMISEGKASAYIIGSLPFLMCGLLSVMNYEYMSVMFTDPMGQMALAGAAVWMGIGVFILAQMINFEA
;
A
#
# COMPACT_ATOMS: atom_id res chain seq x y z
N MET A 1 39.71 28.91 -6.18
CA MET A 1 38.65 28.13 -5.53
C MET A 1 37.45 29.05 -5.41
N ASP A 2 36.61 29.09 -6.44
CA ASP A 2 35.56 30.10 -6.56
C ASP A 2 34.31 29.67 -5.79
N VAL A 3 34.09 30.35 -4.67
CA VAL A 3 32.92 30.20 -3.78
C VAL A 3 31.64 30.80 -4.41
N THR A 4 31.71 31.23 -5.68
CA THR A 4 30.63 31.86 -6.44
C THR A 4 29.94 30.93 -7.42
N ASN A 5 30.31 29.64 -7.49
CA ASN A 5 29.60 28.70 -8.34
C ASN A 5 28.17 28.51 -7.79
N PRO A 6 27.11 28.93 -8.53
CA PRO A 6 25.75 28.92 -8.04
C PRO A 6 25.27 27.54 -7.59
N THR A 7 25.86 26.46 -8.15
CA THR A 7 25.58 25.07 -7.76
C THR A 7 26.08 24.72 -6.36
N ILE A 8 27.22 25.27 -5.91
CA ILE A 8 27.76 24.99 -4.57
C ILE A 8 26.91 25.70 -3.51
N VAL A 9 26.43 26.91 -3.83
CA VAL A 9 25.53 27.69 -2.96
C VAL A 9 24.14 27.05 -2.88
N THR A 10 23.58 26.53 -3.99
CA THR A 10 22.31 25.80 -3.97
C THR A 10 22.41 24.51 -3.16
N ILE A 11 23.48 23.72 -3.35
CA ILE A 11 23.74 22.50 -2.56
C ILE A 11 23.86 22.82 -1.07
N GLY A 12 24.55 23.91 -0.70
CA GLY A 12 24.70 24.34 0.69
C GLY A 12 23.36 24.72 1.34
N ILE A 13 22.53 25.51 0.65
CA ILE A 13 21.20 25.91 1.14
C ILE A 13 20.29 24.68 1.29
N PHE A 14 20.30 23.76 0.33
CA PHE A 14 19.50 22.54 0.40
C PHE A 14 19.97 21.58 1.49
N ALA A 15 21.27 21.45 1.72
CA ALA A 15 21.81 20.66 2.83
C ALA A 15 21.37 21.24 4.19
N CYS A 16 21.39 22.57 4.34
CA CYS A 16 20.85 23.24 5.53
C CYS A 16 19.34 23.00 5.69
N VAL A 17 18.55 23.13 4.62
CA VAL A 17 17.11 22.87 4.64
C VAL A 17 16.80 21.40 4.95
N PHE A 18 17.58 20.46 4.42
CA PHE A 18 17.45 19.02 4.70
C PHE A 18 17.79 18.71 6.16
N ILE A 19 18.86 19.30 6.72
CA ILE A 19 19.22 19.14 8.14
C ILE A 19 18.12 19.76 9.03
N ILE A 20 17.57 20.91 8.66
CA ILE A 20 16.45 21.55 9.39
C ILE A 20 15.19 20.69 9.33
N LEU A 21 14.85 20.10 8.18
CA LEU A 21 13.69 19.21 8.04
C LEU A 21 13.90 17.87 8.75
N ALA A 22 15.10 17.30 8.70
CA ALA A 22 15.47 16.07 9.40
C ALA A 22 15.43 16.25 10.91
N THR A 23 15.89 17.40 11.42
CA THR A 23 15.81 17.75 12.85
C THR A 23 14.36 18.03 13.28
N LEU A 24 13.53 18.67 12.45
CA LEU A 24 12.09 18.81 12.69
C LEU A 24 11.35 17.47 12.69
N ALA A 25 11.73 16.56 11.80
CA ALA A 25 11.18 15.21 11.74
C ALA A 25 11.55 14.40 13.00
N ALA A 26 12.82 14.46 13.41
CA ALA A 26 13.32 13.84 14.64
C ALA A 26 12.66 14.46 15.89
N ALA A 27 12.52 15.78 15.95
CA ALA A 27 11.81 16.48 17.02
C ALA A 27 10.34 16.06 17.07
N SER A 28 9.66 15.92 15.92
CA SER A 28 8.27 15.43 15.87
C SER A 28 8.15 13.95 16.28
N GLY A 29 9.20 13.15 16.07
CA GLY A 29 9.33 11.77 16.54
C GLY A 29 9.50 11.68 18.07
N ILE A 30 10.25 12.60 18.66
CA ILE A 30 10.52 12.68 20.11
C ILE A 30 9.33 13.33 20.86
N ILE A 31 8.70 14.36 20.28
CA ILE A 31 7.54 15.08 20.86
C ILE A 31 6.28 14.20 20.89
N GLY A 32 6.20 13.14 20.07
CA GLY A 32 5.11 12.16 20.09
C GLY A 32 5.06 11.26 21.33
N GLN A 33 6.15 11.15 22.09
CA GLN A 33 6.20 10.28 23.27
C GLN A 33 5.70 10.97 24.55
N ASN A 34 5.85 12.30 24.66
CA ASN A 34 5.52 13.05 25.89
C ASN A 34 4.06 13.53 26.00
N ASN A 35 3.32 13.66 24.89
CA ASN A 35 1.92 14.10 24.95
C ASN A 35 0.93 13.03 25.45
N LYS A 36 1.38 11.78 25.63
CA LYS A 36 0.59 10.73 26.30
C LYS A 36 0.47 10.94 27.82
N VAL A 37 1.36 11.75 28.43
CA VAL A 37 1.41 11.92 29.90
C VAL A 37 0.77 13.25 30.35
N ILE A 38 0.92 14.33 29.56
CA ILE A 38 0.38 15.65 29.92
C ILE A 38 -1.14 15.74 29.67
N GLY A 39 -1.63 15.11 28.60
CA GLY A 39 -3.08 15.06 28.31
C GLY A 39 -3.88 14.23 29.32
N LYS A 40 -3.26 13.24 29.98
CA LYS A 40 -3.90 12.43 31.03
C LYS A 40 -3.92 13.12 32.40
N ARG A 41 -3.06 14.11 32.65
CA ARG A 41 -3.01 14.86 33.94
C ARG A 41 -3.80 16.18 33.92
N LEU A 42 -3.99 16.79 32.74
CA LEU A 42 -4.87 17.97 32.61
C LEU A 42 -6.37 17.64 32.66
N ASN A 43 -6.75 16.40 32.33
CA ASN A 43 -8.16 15.98 32.34
C ASN A 43 -8.65 15.55 33.73
N THR A 44 -7.75 15.30 34.68
CA THR A 44 -8.11 14.95 36.07
C THR A 44 -8.38 16.20 36.93
N ILE A 45 -7.87 17.37 36.53
CA ILE A 45 -8.06 18.64 37.25
C ILE A 45 -9.26 19.44 36.72
N ARG A 46 -9.71 19.20 35.49
CA ARG A 46 -10.86 19.90 34.88
C ARG A 46 -12.24 19.33 35.27
N ILE A 47 -12.29 18.25 36.06
CA ILE A 47 -13.56 17.64 36.52
C ILE A 47 -14.01 18.18 37.90
N ARG A 48 -13.26 19.06 38.57
CA ARG A 48 -13.63 19.56 39.92
C ARG A 48 -14.31 20.93 40.02
N HIS A 49 -14.51 21.69 38.94
CA HIS A 49 -15.34 22.89 39.00
C HIS A 49 -16.35 22.96 37.85
N GLY A 50 -17.60 22.72 38.21
CA GLY A 50 -18.76 23.12 37.43
C GLY A 50 -19.08 24.59 37.66
N LYS A 51 -19.01 25.39 36.60
CA LYS A 51 -19.89 26.53 36.28
C LYS A 51 -19.52 27.07 34.90
N ASP A 52 -20.49 27.65 34.22
CA ASP A 52 -20.41 28.33 32.90
C ASP A 52 -20.59 27.47 31.65
N LYS A 53 -21.79 26.90 31.53
CA LYS A 53 -22.38 26.49 30.24
C LYS A 53 -22.83 27.67 29.35
N THR A 54 -22.70 28.91 29.81
CA THR A 54 -23.19 30.11 29.09
C THR A 54 -22.11 30.90 28.35
N LEU A 55 -20.84 30.85 28.78
CA LEU A 55 -19.73 31.57 28.10
C LEU A 55 -19.13 30.80 26.91
N ALA A 56 -19.22 29.46 26.92
CA ALA A 56 -18.66 28.62 25.86
C ALA A 56 -19.42 28.75 24.53
N ASN A 57 -20.70 29.14 24.55
CA ASN A 57 -21.52 29.22 23.34
C ASN A 57 -21.32 30.54 22.56
N GLU A 58 -20.90 31.62 23.24
CA GLU A 58 -20.51 32.88 22.59
C GLU A 58 -19.13 32.81 21.95
N GLN A 59 -18.16 32.15 22.62
CA GLN A 59 -16.82 31.92 22.05
C GLN A 59 -16.83 30.89 20.90
N ALA A 60 -17.73 29.90 20.94
CA ALA A 60 -17.92 28.97 19.83
C ALA A 60 -18.47 29.67 18.57
N LYS A 61 -19.35 30.67 18.73
CA LYS A 61 -19.85 31.49 17.61
C LYS A 61 -18.80 32.47 17.09
N LYS A 62 -17.96 33.08 17.95
CA LYS A 62 -16.85 33.95 17.50
C LYS A 62 -15.73 33.20 16.76
N ASN A 63 -15.47 31.95 17.13
CA ASN A 63 -14.47 31.11 16.43
C ASN A 63 -14.96 30.51 15.10
N LEU A 64 -16.27 30.58 14.80
CA LEU A 64 -16.83 30.16 13.51
C LEU A 64 -16.77 31.26 12.44
N PHE A 65 -16.63 32.53 12.83
CA PHE A 65 -16.59 33.68 11.91
C PHE A 65 -15.22 34.36 11.76
N THR A 66 -14.16 33.82 12.36
CA THR A 66 -12.80 34.30 12.06
C THR A 66 -12.34 33.70 10.74
N LYS A 67 -12.73 34.41 9.66
CA LYS A 67 -12.22 34.40 8.29
C LYS A 67 -10.82 33.79 8.20
N LYS A 68 -10.74 32.46 8.04
CA LYS A 68 -9.49 31.79 7.70
C LYS A 68 -9.35 31.91 6.20
N GLU A 69 -8.51 32.86 5.80
CA GLU A 69 -8.15 33.12 4.42
C GLU A 69 -7.88 31.79 3.71
N VAL A 70 -8.72 31.55 2.70
CA VAL A 70 -8.68 30.37 1.84
C VAL A 70 -7.44 30.50 0.98
N SER A 71 -6.33 30.02 1.50
CA SER A 71 -5.07 29.93 0.78
C SER A 71 -5.22 28.89 -0.33
N LEU A 72 -4.75 29.25 -1.53
CA LEU A 72 -4.77 28.50 -2.80
C LEU A 72 -4.20 27.06 -2.73
N PHE A 73 -3.71 26.64 -1.56
CA PHE A 73 -3.15 25.33 -1.25
C PHE A 73 -4.19 24.20 -1.09
N ASP A 74 -5.46 24.49 -0.80
CA ASP A 74 -6.50 23.44 -0.66
C ASP A 74 -6.90 22.81 -2.01
N ARG A 75 -6.52 23.43 -3.14
CA ARG A 75 -6.83 22.93 -4.49
C ARG A 75 -5.77 21.98 -5.05
N LEU A 76 -4.57 21.93 -4.46
CA LEU A 76 -3.45 21.10 -4.93
C LEU A 76 -3.27 19.81 -4.11
N ILE A 77 -3.90 19.69 -2.94
CA ILE A 77 -3.79 18.52 -2.06
C ILE A 77 -5.07 17.69 -2.13
N PRO A 78 -5.04 16.46 -2.68
CA PRO A 78 -6.19 15.59 -2.73
C PRO A 78 -6.70 15.27 -1.30
N LYS A 79 -7.93 15.72 -1.01
CA LYS A 79 -8.80 15.33 0.11
C LYS A 79 -8.07 14.71 1.32
N PRO A 80 -7.69 15.49 2.35
CA PRO A 80 -7.00 14.97 3.54
C PRO A 80 -7.79 13.86 4.28
N ALA A 81 -9.11 13.85 4.14
CA ALA A 81 -9.98 12.78 4.66
C ALA A 81 -9.77 11.42 3.96
N GLU A 82 -9.44 11.41 2.67
CA GLU A 82 -9.22 10.21 1.87
C GLU A 82 -7.84 9.62 2.12
N LEU A 83 -6.84 10.48 2.31
CA LEU A 83 -5.49 10.09 2.75
C LEU A 83 -5.50 9.49 4.16
N ARG A 84 -6.30 10.04 5.10
CA ARG A 84 -6.48 9.44 6.44
C ARG A 84 -7.09 8.05 6.36
N LYS A 85 -8.19 7.88 5.59
CA LYS A 85 -8.79 6.56 5.35
C LYS A 85 -7.80 5.57 4.72
N ARG A 86 -6.93 6.01 3.82
CA ARG A 86 -5.88 5.18 3.23
C ARG A 86 -4.79 4.79 4.23
N LEU A 87 -4.38 5.71 5.09
CA LEU A 87 -3.41 5.43 6.16
C LEU A 87 -3.99 4.45 7.18
N ASP A 88 -5.28 4.57 7.53
CA ASP A 88 -5.95 3.62 8.43
C ASP A 88 -5.95 2.18 7.86
N LYS A 89 -6.00 2.01 6.53
CA LYS A 89 -5.89 0.69 5.88
C LYS A 89 -4.50 0.06 6.01
N THR A 90 -3.46 0.83 6.34
CA THR A 90 -2.14 0.23 6.65
C THR A 90 -2.15 -0.47 8.01
N GLY A 91 -3.07 -0.08 8.90
CA GLY A 91 -3.14 -0.47 10.31
C GLY A 91 -1.81 -0.33 11.06
N LYS A 92 -0.99 0.63 10.64
CA LYS A 92 0.15 1.18 11.38
C LYS A 92 -0.23 2.58 11.85
N ASP A 93 0.29 3.03 12.99
CA ASP A 93 0.12 4.40 13.53
C ASP A 93 0.91 5.45 12.72
N ILE A 94 0.76 5.45 11.40
CA ILE A 94 1.36 6.44 10.52
C ILE A 94 0.43 7.66 10.53
N SER A 95 0.71 8.59 11.43
CA SER A 95 0.01 9.87 11.48
C SER A 95 0.14 10.61 10.15
N PHE A 96 -0.91 11.32 9.75
CA PHE A 96 -0.92 12.21 8.58
C PHE A 96 0.30 13.16 8.54
N LYS A 97 0.73 13.64 9.73
CA LYS A 97 1.93 14.47 9.86
C LYS A 97 3.22 13.74 9.46
N LYS A 98 3.38 12.47 9.87
CA LYS A 98 4.55 11.65 9.51
C LYS A 98 4.59 11.37 8.00
N TYR A 99 3.43 11.18 7.37
CA TYR A 99 3.35 11.01 5.92
C TYR A 99 3.82 12.25 5.16
N ILE A 100 3.29 13.43 5.50
CA ILE A 100 3.70 14.69 4.85
C ILE A 100 5.20 14.95 5.04
N ILE A 101 5.70 14.78 6.27
CA ILE A 101 7.13 14.97 6.56
C ILE A 101 7.98 14.00 5.73
N ALA A 102 7.59 12.72 5.64
CA ALA A 102 8.29 11.75 4.81
C ALA A 102 8.25 12.11 3.33
N THR A 103 7.12 12.59 2.80
CA THR A 103 6.99 13.05 1.41
C THR A 103 7.90 14.24 1.12
N ILE A 104 7.96 15.23 2.02
CA ILE A 104 8.83 16.40 1.86
C ILE A 104 10.30 15.99 1.90
N ILE A 105 10.69 15.13 2.84
CA ILE A 105 12.08 14.64 2.94
C ILE A 105 12.48 13.88 1.68
N THR A 106 11.63 12.97 1.20
CA THR A 106 11.92 12.20 -0.01
C THR A 106 11.97 13.10 -1.26
N ALA A 107 11.11 14.12 -1.36
CA ALA A 107 11.15 15.08 -2.46
C ALA A 107 12.45 15.88 -2.47
N VAL A 108 12.84 16.46 -1.32
CA VAL A 108 14.09 17.21 -1.17
C VAL A 108 15.29 16.33 -1.48
N PHE A 109 15.30 15.09 -0.98
CA PHE A 109 16.38 14.14 -1.23
C PHE A 109 16.49 13.76 -2.71
N CYS A 110 15.36 13.49 -3.39
CA CYS A 110 15.35 13.19 -4.82
C CYS A 110 15.80 14.38 -5.67
N THR A 111 15.35 15.61 -5.37
CA THR A 111 15.80 16.81 -6.07
C THR A 111 17.31 16.99 -5.94
N LEU A 112 17.85 16.82 -4.73
CA LEU A 112 19.28 16.96 -4.45
C LEU A 112 20.11 15.90 -5.18
N LEU A 113 19.66 14.64 -5.20
CA LEU A 113 20.34 13.58 -5.95
C LEU A 113 20.36 13.83 -7.46
N ILE A 114 19.27 14.35 -8.02
CA ILE A 114 19.18 14.66 -9.46
C ILE A 114 20.09 15.83 -9.83
N GLU A 115 20.22 16.83 -8.97
CA GLU A 115 21.12 17.97 -9.20
C GLU A 115 22.59 17.54 -9.14
N ILE A 116 22.97 16.68 -8.18
CA ILE A 116 24.36 16.19 -8.04
C ILE A 116 24.75 15.24 -9.17
N ILE A 117 23.87 14.31 -9.57
CA ILE A 117 24.21 13.24 -10.52
C ILE A 117 23.91 13.66 -11.97
N GLY A 118 22.82 14.40 -12.18
CA GLY A 118 22.31 14.72 -13.52
C GLY A 118 22.89 16.00 -14.12
N GLY A 119 23.40 16.94 -13.33
CA GLY A 119 23.90 18.23 -13.82
C GLY A 119 22.85 19.08 -14.56
N LEU A 120 21.56 18.74 -14.43
CA LEU A 120 20.45 19.45 -15.04
C LEU A 120 20.20 20.80 -14.35
N ALA A 121 19.67 21.76 -15.11
CA ALA A 121 19.23 23.04 -14.56
C ALA A 121 18.22 22.87 -13.40
N PHE A 122 18.19 23.83 -12.48
CA PHE A 122 17.40 23.80 -11.24
C PHE A 122 15.89 23.58 -11.47
N LEU A 123 15.33 24.13 -12.55
CA LEU A 123 13.90 24.07 -12.81
C LEU A 123 13.40 22.64 -13.17
N PRO A 124 14.03 21.91 -14.11
CA PRO A 124 13.66 20.52 -14.37
C PRO A 124 13.99 19.55 -13.22
N SER A 125 15.08 19.75 -12.48
CA SER A 125 15.41 18.89 -11.32
C SER A 125 14.37 19.00 -10.20
N LEU A 126 13.85 20.21 -9.95
CA LEU A 126 12.78 20.44 -8.98
C LEU A 126 11.48 19.74 -9.38
N MET A 127 11.08 19.81 -10.65
CA MET A 127 9.85 19.15 -11.13
C MET A 127 9.93 17.63 -11.00
N ILE A 128 11.06 17.04 -11.40
CA ILE A 128 11.27 15.59 -11.33
C ILE A 128 11.37 15.13 -9.86
N GLY A 129 12.04 15.89 -9.00
CA GLY A 129 12.18 15.56 -7.58
C GLY A 129 10.86 15.66 -6.81
N ILE A 130 9.99 16.62 -7.11
CA ILE A 130 8.63 16.68 -6.54
C ILE A 130 7.80 15.49 -7.02
N PHE A 131 7.87 15.15 -8.31
CA PHE A 131 7.15 14.01 -8.87
C PHE A 131 7.57 12.69 -8.21
N LEU A 132 8.88 12.42 -8.13
CA LEU A 132 9.43 11.24 -7.47
C LEU A 132 9.16 11.24 -5.95
N GLY A 133 9.26 12.41 -5.31
CA GLY A 133 8.99 12.60 -3.89
C GLY A 133 7.56 12.31 -3.48
N LEU A 134 6.59 12.53 -4.38
CA LEU A 134 5.20 12.11 -4.18
C LEU A 134 4.98 10.64 -4.57
N PHE A 135 5.61 10.19 -5.65
CA PHE A 135 5.40 8.85 -6.21
C PHE A 135 5.95 7.73 -5.30
N ILE A 136 7.16 7.89 -4.75
CA ILE A 136 7.82 6.88 -3.91
C ILE A 136 7.03 6.55 -2.63
N PRO A 137 6.68 7.52 -1.77
CA PRO A 137 5.94 7.22 -0.54
C PRO A 137 4.51 6.73 -0.83
N HIS A 138 3.88 7.20 -1.91
CA HIS A 138 2.55 6.74 -2.30
C HIS A 138 2.55 5.27 -2.75
N THR A 139 3.49 4.90 -3.62
CA THR A 139 3.65 3.51 -4.08
C THR A 139 4.06 2.57 -2.95
N TYR A 140 4.94 3.01 -2.03
CA TYR A 140 5.31 2.25 -0.84
C TYR A 140 4.09 1.96 0.04
N ILE A 141 3.27 2.97 0.36
CA ILE A 141 2.05 2.77 1.15
C ILE A 141 1.09 1.82 0.44
N ASN A 142 0.90 1.99 -0.87
CA ASN A 142 0.03 1.12 -1.63
C ASN A 142 0.52 -0.34 -1.59
N ARG A 143 1.84 -0.56 -1.65
CA ARG A 143 2.45 -1.89 -1.52
C ARG A 143 2.24 -2.47 -0.12
N VAL A 144 2.36 -1.66 0.94
CA VAL A 144 2.09 -2.07 2.32
C VAL A 144 0.61 -2.45 2.52
N ILE A 145 -0.32 -1.63 2.00
CA ILE A 145 -1.77 -1.90 2.05
C ILE A 145 -2.08 -3.21 1.31
N LYS A 146 -1.60 -3.35 0.06
CA LYS A 146 -1.80 -4.57 -0.73
C LYS A 146 -1.21 -5.80 -0.04
N GLY A 147 -0.03 -5.68 0.57
CA GLY A 147 0.58 -6.75 1.36
C GLY A 147 -0.25 -7.17 2.56
N ARG A 148 -0.78 -6.20 3.33
CA ARG A 148 -1.67 -6.47 4.46
C ARG A 148 -2.98 -7.13 4.02
N LEU A 149 -3.62 -6.61 2.96
CA LEU A 149 -4.85 -7.18 2.42
C LEU A 149 -4.63 -8.58 1.84
N ALA A 150 -3.50 -8.83 1.18
CA ALA A 150 -3.15 -10.16 0.71
C ALA A 150 -2.96 -11.16 1.86
N LYS A 151 -2.32 -10.72 2.96
CA LYS A 151 -2.18 -11.53 4.18
C LYS A 151 -3.56 -11.80 4.82
N PHE A 152 -4.42 -10.79 4.88
CA PHE A 152 -5.80 -10.92 5.35
C PHE A 152 -6.55 -11.98 4.54
N THR A 153 -6.62 -11.83 3.21
CA THR A 153 -7.32 -12.78 2.32
C THR A 153 -6.78 -14.20 2.42
N LYS A 154 -5.46 -14.37 2.61
CA LYS A 154 -4.86 -15.70 2.78
C LYS A 154 -5.28 -16.38 4.09
N GLN A 155 -5.39 -15.61 5.18
CA GLN A 155 -5.76 -16.12 6.52
C GLN A 155 -7.27 -16.16 6.75
N PHE A 156 -8.06 -15.48 5.91
CA PHE A 156 -9.49 -15.34 6.09
C PHE A 156 -10.28 -16.68 6.12
N PRO A 157 -9.98 -17.69 5.28
CA PRO A 157 -10.65 -18.99 5.38
C PRO A 157 -10.43 -19.68 6.73
N GLU A 158 -9.26 -19.53 7.33
CA GLU A 158 -8.94 -20.08 8.65
C GLU A 158 -9.75 -19.39 9.76
N ALA A 159 -9.96 -18.07 9.63
CA ALA A 159 -10.83 -17.33 10.54
C ALA A 159 -12.29 -17.81 10.46
N ILE A 160 -12.81 -18.08 9.26
CA ILE A 160 -14.17 -18.61 9.08
C ILE A 160 -14.28 -20.02 9.67
N ASP A 161 -13.27 -20.87 9.50
CA ASP A 161 -13.26 -22.22 10.10
C ASP A 161 -13.36 -22.16 11.62
N LEU A 162 -12.70 -21.21 12.26
CA LEU A 162 -12.81 -21.01 13.70
C LEU A 162 -14.23 -20.58 14.11
N ILE A 163 -14.87 -19.71 13.31
CA ILE A 163 -16.29 -19.35 13.52
C ILE A 163 -17.18 -20.59 13.37
N VAL A 164 -17.01 -21.36 12.31
CA VAL A 164 -17.79 -22.59 12.04
C VAL A 164 -17.65 -23.59 13.19
N ARG A 165 -16.44 -23.76 13.73
CA ARG A 165 -16.20 -24.63 14.91
C ARG A 165 -16.93 -24.12 16.14
N GLY A 166 -16.90 -22.82 16.40
CA GLY A 166 -17.64 -22.20 17.50
C GLY A 166 -19.15 -22.40 17.36
N LEU A 167 -19.69 -22.17 16.17
CA LEU A 167 -21.12 -22.38 15.88
C LEU A 167 -21.54 -23.85 16.04
N ARG A 168 -20.72 -24.80 15.58
CA ARG A 168 -20.98 -26.25 15.77
C ARG A 168 -20.92 -26.67 17.24
N ALA A 169 -20.14 -25.98 18.06
CA ALA A 169 -20.11 -26.15 19.51
C ALA A 169 -21.27 -25.46 20.22
N GLY A 170 -22.19 -24.81 19.49
CA GLY A 170 -23.34 -24.10 20.04
C GLY A 170 -23.04 -22.69 20.54
N LEU A 171 -21.86 -22.14 20.25
CA LEU A 171 -21.55 -20.77 20.63
C LEU A 171 -22.38 -19.78 19.80
N PRO A 172 -22.82 -18.66 20.40
CA PRO A 172 -23.38 -17.55 19.64
C PRO A 172 -22.40 -17.02 18.59
N VAL A 173 -22.93 -16.47 17.50
CA VAL A 173 -22.14 -15.87 16.40
C VAL A 173 -21.20 -14.78 16.93
N THR A 174 -21.67 -13.94 17.85
CA THR A 174 -20.90 -12.88 18.50
C THR A 174 -19.65 -13.42 19.20
N GLU A 175 -19.78 -14.53 19.95
CA GLU A 175 -18.66 -15.13 20.67
C GLU A 175 -17.72 -15.90 19.77
N SER A 176 -18.26 -16.50 18.71
CA SER A 176 -17.43 -17.10 17.65
C SER A 176 -16.55 -16.05 16.96
N ILE A 177 -17.10 -14.85 16.69
CA ILE A 177 -16.34 -13.70 16.15
C ILE A 177 -15.31 -13.18 17.16
N HIS A 178 -15.64 -13.16 18.46
CA HIS A 178 -14.69 -12.76 19.51
C HIS A 178 -13.56 -13.77 19.72
N ALA A 179 -13.81 -15.07 19.54
CA ALA A 179 -12.78 -16.09 19.54
C ALA A 179 -11.76 -15.85 18.41
N VAL A 180 -12.21 -15.53 17.20
CA VAL A 180 -11.34 -15.14 16.07
C VAL A 180 -10.46 -13.95 16.42
N ALA A 181 -11.01 -12.93 17.09
CA ALA A 181 -10.24 -11.76 17.50
C ALA A 181 -9.07 -12.10 18.45
N ARG A 182 -9.20 -13.17 19.25
CA ARG A 182 -8.20 -13.59 20.24
C ARG A 182 -7.20 -14.63 19.72
N GLU A 183 -7.65 -15.56 18.89
CA GLU A 183 -6.83 -16.71 18.47
C GLU A 183 -6.05 -16.46 17.18
N MET A 184 -6.57 -15.59 16.29
CA MET A 184 -5.90 -15.31 15.02
C MET A 184 -4.74 -14.33 15.17
N GLN A 185 -3.85 -14.36 14.18
CA GLN A 185 -2.77 -13.38 14.08
C GLN A 185 -3.20 -12.13 13.29
N ASP A 186 -2.39 -11.06 13.41
CA ASP A 186 -2.55 -9.87 12.57
C ASP A 186 -2.38 -10.20 11.09
N PRO A 187 -3.25 -9.69 10.19
CA PRO A 187 -4.16 -8.56 10.40
C PRO A 187 -5.61 -8.92 10.76
N ILE A 188 -5.96 -10.21 10.87
CA ILE A 188 -7.33 -10.68 11.14
C ILE A 188 -7.76 -10.27 12.55
N SER A 189 -6.94 -10.57 13.56
CA SER A 189 -7.25 -10.25 14.97
C SER A 189 -7.56 -8.78 15.18
N THR A 190 -6.72 -7.87 14.65
CA THR A 190 -6.97 -6.42 14.74
C THR A 190 -8.31 -5.99 14.16
N GLU A 191 -8.73 -6.55 13.02
CA GLU A 191 -10.00 -6.14 12.37
C GLU A 191 -11.21 -6.76 13.05
N PHE A 192 -11.12 -8.03 13.49
CA PHE A 192 -12.17 -8.69 14.27
C PHE A 192 -12.30 -8.10 15.68
N LEU A 193 -11.20 -7.66 16.30
CA LEU A 193 -11.23 -6.96 17.57
C LEU A 193 -12.02 -5.65 17.45
N LYS A 194 -11.77 -4.86 16.38
CA LYS A 194 -12.56 -3.64 16.10
C LYS A 194 -14.05 -3.94 15.94
N ILE A 195 -14.41 -5.03 15.26
CA ILE A 195 -15.82 -5.45 15.14
C ILE A 195 -16.41 -5.72 16.53
N THR A 196 -15.70 -6.50 17.37
CA THR A 196 -16.19 -6.82 18.72
C THR A 196 -16.28 -5.58 19.62
N ASP A 197 -15.35 -4.62 19.49
CA ASP A 197 -15.37 -3.37 20.24
C ASP A 197 -16.54 -2.48 19.78
N GLU A 198 -16.81 -2.39 18.48
CA GLU A 198 -17.95 -1.65 17.95
C GLU A 198 -19.29 -2.22 18.43
N ILE A 199 -19.41 -3.55 18.52
CA ILE A 199 -20.59 -4.23 19.08
C ILE A 199 -20.74 -3.95 20.58
N LYS A 200 -19.64 -4.00 21.34
CA LYS A 200 -19.63 -3.65 22.78
C LYS A 200 -20.03 -2.20 23.04
N LEU A 201 -19.77 -1.31 22.08
CA LEU A 201 -20.19 0.10 22.11
C LEU A 201 -21.65 0.31 21.68
N GLY A 202 -22.39 -0.76 21.41
CA GLY A 202 -23.83 -0.73 21.13
C GLY A 202 -24.20 -0.68 19.64
N LYS A 203 -23.25 -0.84 18.72
CA LYS A 203 -23.60 -1.04 17.30
C LYS A 203 -24.16 -2.43 17.06
N THR A 204 -25.00 -2.56 16.04
CA THR A 204 -25.45 -3.88 15.61
C THR A 204 -24.30 -4.65 14.94
N MET A 205 -24.36 -5.98 14.98
CA MET A 205 -23.39 -6.85 14.32
C MET A 205 -23.28 -6.52 12.82
N ASP A 206 -24.42 -6.35 12.16
CA ASP A 206 -24.49 -6.04 10.73
C ASP A 206 -23.79 -4.70 10.42
N GLU A 207 -24.05 -3.64 11.20
CA GLU A 207 -23.39 -2.34 11.04
C GLU A 207 -21.88 -2.42 11.20
N ALA A 208 -21.39 -3.13 12.24
CA ALA A 208 -19.97 -3.27 12.52
C ALA A 208 -19.23 -4.07 11.41
N LEU A 209 -19.89 -5.12 10.90
CA LEU A 209 -19.39 -5.92 9.79
C LEU A 209 -19.35 -5.13 8.49
N TRP A 210 -20.42 -4.40 8.13
CA TRP A 210 -20.44 -3.56 6.94
C TRP A 210 -19.44 -2.40 7.00
N ALA A 211 -19.27 -1.77 8.17
CA ALA A 211 -18.24 -0.76 8.37
C ALA A 211 -16.84 -1.32 8.09
N THR A 212 -16.58 -2.55 8.54
CA THR A 212 -15.32 -3.26 8.28
C THR A 212 -15.19 -3.68 6.81
N ALA A 213 -16.27 -4.11 6.17
CA ALA A 213 -16.31 -4.46 4.75
C ALA A 213 -15.98 -3.25 3.85
N LYS A 214 -16.49 -2.06 4.19
CA LYS A 214 -16.17 -0.80 3.51
C LYS A 214 -14.72 -0.37 3.72
N ARG A 215 -14.13 -0.69 4.88
CA ARG A 215 -12.73 -0.38 5.21
C ARG A 215 -11.76 -1.31 4.48
N LEU A 216 -11.96 -2.62 4.57
CA LEU A 216 -11.12 -3.64 3.94
C LEU A 216 -11.26 -3.64 2.42
N ASP A 217 -12.48 -3.47 1.93
CA ASP A 217 -12.82 -3.45 0.50
C ASP A 217 -12.36 -4.72 -0.25
N THR A 218 -12.42 -5.87 0.42
CA THR A 218 -12.15 -7.18 -0.21
C THR A 218 -13.46 -7.86 -0.59
N PRO A 219 -13.57 -8.47 -1.79
CA PRO A 219 -14.77 -9.20 -2.19
C PRO A 219 -15.11 -10.31 -1.20
N ASP A 220 -14.11 -11.05 -0.74
CA ASP A 220 -14.27 -12.21 0.13
C ASP A 220 -14.91 -11.85 1.47
N PHE A 221 -14.52 -10.71 2.06
CA PHE A 221 -15.12 -10.23 3.30
C PHE A 221 -16.55 -9.71 3.07
N LYS A 222 -16.82 -9.02 1.95
CA LYS A 222 -18.18 -8.59 1.59
C LYS A 222 -19.12 -9.80 1.43
N PHE A 223 -18.66 -10.87 0.77
CA PHE A 223 -19.41 -12.13 0.66
C PHE A 223 -19.70 -12.74 2.03
N PHE A 224 -18.71 -12.77 2.93
CA PHE A 224 -18.92 -13.22 4.31
C PHE A 224 -20.00 -12.42 5.04
N VAL A 225 -19.97 -11.08 4.98
CA VAL A 225 -20.99 -10.23 5.62
C VAL A 225 -22.36 -10.54 5.05
N ILE A 226 -22.51 -10.57 3.73
CA ILE A 226 -23.79 -10.87 3.06
C ILE A 226 -24.31 -12.26 3.48
N SER A 227 -23.46 -13.30 3.41
CA SER A 227 -23.85 -14.66 3.79
C SER A 227 -24.26 -14.75 5.26
N LEU A 228 -23.56 -14.05 6.16
CA LEU A 228 -23.89 -14.07 7.58
C LEU A 228 -25.23 -13.35 7.85
N SER A 229 -25.42 -12.15 7.30
CA SER A 229 -26.65 -11.37 7.51
C SER A 229 -27.88 -12.10 6.96
N VAL A 230 -27.80 -12.63 5.74
CA VAL A 230 -28.89 -13.41 5.13
C VAL A 230 -29.23 -14.64 5.97
N GLN A 231 -28.23 -15.38 6.43
CA GLN A 231 -28.48 -16.61 7.19
C GLN A 231 -29.02 -16.32 8.59
N GLN A 232 -28.61 -15.19 9.19
CA GLN A 232 -29.10 -14.76 10.50
C GLN A 232 -30.56 -14.29 10.45
N GLU A 233 -30.98 -13.66 9.35
CA GLU A 233 -32.38 -13.27 9.11
C GLU A 233 -33.28 -14.47 8.77
N THR A 234 -32.78 -15.41 7.96
CA THR A 234 -33.54 -16.60 7.51
C THR A 234 -33.52 -17.76 8.51
N GLY A 235 -32.64 -17.72 9.52
CA GLY A 235 -32.55 -18.72 10.59
C GLY A 235 -32.00 -20.08 10.14
N GLY A 236 -31.36 -20.17 8.98
CA GLY A 236 -30.82 -21.44 8.48
C GLY A 236 -29.50 -21.85 9.14
N ASN A 237 -28.90 -22.94 8.63
CA ASN A 237 -27.64 -23.48 9.15
C ASN A 237 -26.40 -22.60 8.84
N LEU A 238 -26.10 -21.64 9.71
CA LEU A 238 -24.93 -20.75 9.63
C LEU A 238 -23.61 -21.51 9.49
N ALA A 239 -23.44 -22.62 10.22
CA ALA A 239 -22.20 -23.38 10.19
C ALA A 239 -21.95 -24.02 8.82
N GLU A 240 -23.00 -24.49 8.14
CA GLU A 240 -22.91 -25.07 6.80
C GLU A 240 -22.65 -24.01 5.73
N THR A 241 -23.42 -22.91 5.75
CA THR A 241 -23.22 -21.81 4.80
C THR A 241 -21.82 -21.23 4.88
N LEU A 242 -21.31 -21.00 6.09
CA LEU A 242 -19.94 -20.50 6.30
C LEU A 242 -18.87 -21.56 5.94
N SER A 243 -19.14 -22.85 6.16
CA SER A 243 -18.24 -23.93 5.71
C SER A 243 -18.11 -23.96 4.18
N ASN A 244 -19.23 -23.85 3.47
CA ASN A 244 -19.26 -23.78 2.01
C ASN A 244 -18.50 -22.54 1.50
N LEU A 245 -18.62 -21.40 2.19
CA LEU A 245 -17.85 -20.20 1.87
C LEU A 245 -16.34 -20.45 2.01
N THR A 246 -15.88 -21.10 3.09
CA THR A 246 -14.46 -21.45 3.25
C THR A 246 -13.97 -22.30 2.08
N GLU A 247 -14.74 -23.31 1.65
CA GLU A 247 -14.38 -24.17 0.52
C GLU A 247 -14.23 -23.38 -0.79
N ILE A 248 -15.16 -22.47 -1.06
CA ILE A 248 -15.11 -21.58 -2.23
C ILE A 248 -13.85 -20.70 -2.19
N LEU A 249 -13.55 -20.07 -1.04
CA LEU A 249 -12.38 -19.21 -0.88
C LEU A 249 -11.06 -19.97 -1.08
N ARG A 250 -10.96 -21.18 -0.52
CA ARG A 250 -9.83 -22.08 -0.73
C ARG A 250 -9.74 -22.55 -2.18
N GLY A 251 -10.86 -22.88 -2.80
CA GLY A 251 -10.97 -23.21 -4.23
C GLY A 251 -10.39 -22.11 -5.12
N ARG A 252 -10.78 -20.85 -4.88
CA ARG A 252 -10.23 -19.69 -5.61
C ARG A 252 -8.73 -19.51 -5.40
N THR A 253 -8.24 -19.74 -4.18
CA THR A 253 -6.79 -19.67 -3.89
C THR A 253 -6.02 -20.78 -4.61
N ARG A 254 -6.54 -22.01 -4.59
CA ARG A 254 -5.96 -23.16 -5.32
C ARG A 254 -5.94 -22.93 -6.82
N LEU A 255 -7.01 -22.37 -7.39
CA LEU A 255 -7.07 -22.02 -8.81
C LEU A 255 -5.99 -20.99 -9.18
N LYS A 256 -5.83 -19.93 -8.38
CA LYS A 256 -4.77 -18.92 -8.60
C LYS A 256 -3.37 -19.53 -8.53
N LEU A 257 -3.11 -20.42 -7.57
CA LEU A 257 -1.84 -21.12 -7.46
C LEU A 257 -1.60 -22.07 -8.64
N LYS A 258 -2.64 -22.76 -9.11
CA LYS A 258 -2.59 -23.63 -10.28
C LYS A 258 -2.27 -22.82 -11.55
N ILE A 259 -2.96 -21.71 -11.77
CA ILE A 259 -2.69 -20.78 -12.89
C ILE A 259 -1.23 -20.31 -12.83
N LYS A 260 -0.78 -19.85 -11.65
CA LYS A 260 0.61 -19.40 -11.47
C LYS A 260 1.64 -20.50 -11.76
N ALA A 261 1.36 -21.74 -11.37
CA ALA A 261 2.23 -22.88 -11.63
C ALA A 261 2.28 -23.20 -13.13
N MET A 262 1.13 -23.26 -13.81
CA MET A 262 1.05 -23.50 -15.26
C MET A 262 1.78 -22.40 -16.06
N ILE A 263 1.61 -21.13 -15.69
CA ILE A 263 2.34 -20.01 -16.32
C ILE A 263 3.85 -20.11 -16.07
N SER A 264 4.27 -20.62 -14.91
CA SER A 264 5.70 -20.80 -14.60
C SER A 264 6.39 -21.79 -15.52
N GLU A 265 5.68 -22.85 -15.92
CA GLU A 265 6.16 -23.82 -16.91
C GLU A 265 6.36 -23.16 -18.28
N GLY A 266 5.34 -22.43 -18.76
CA GLY A 266 5.42 -21.67 -20.02
C GLY A 266 6.54 -20.62 -20.02
N LYS A 267 6.74 -19.92 -18.90
CA LYS A 267 7.85 -18.96 -18.72
C LYS A 267 9.22 -19.62 -18.83
N ALA A 268 9.41 -20.79 -18.23
CA ALA A 268 10.68 -21.50 -18.29
C ALA A 268 11.03 -21.88 -19.73
N SER A 269 10.06 -22.45 -20.47
CA SER A 269 10.23 -22.79 -21.89
C SER A 269 10.52 -21.56 -22.75
N ALA A 270 9.81 -20.45 -22.51
CA ALA A 270 10.05 -19.17 -23.19
C ALA A 270 11.46 -18.63 -22.96
N TYR A 271 11.99 -18.72 -21.73
CA TYR A 271 13.37 -18.31 -21.43
C TYR A 271 14.39 -19.23 -22.10
N ILE A 272 14.17 -20.54 -22.12
CA ILE A 272 15.07 -21.49 -22.80
C ILE A 272 15.14 -21.16 -24.29
N ILE A 273 13.99 -21.09 -24.97
CA ILE A 273 13.92 -20.83 -26.42
C ILE A 273 14.43 -19.43 -26.74
N GLY A 274 14.05 -18.43 -25.95
CA GLY A 274 14.48 -17.04 -26.14
C GLY A 274 15.98 -16.83 -25.91
N SER A 275 16.64 -17.65 -25.08
CA SER A 275 18.09 -17.56 -24.86
C SER A 275 18.93 -18.26 -25.93
N LEU A 276 18.35 -19.21 -26.68
CA LEU A 276 19.06 -20.08 -27.61
C LEU A 276 19.82 -19.34 -28.72
N PRO A 277 19.28 -18.29 -29.39
CA PRO A 277 20.01 -17.55 -30.42
C PRO A 277 21.25 -16.83 -29.89
N PHE A 278 21.17 -16.27 -28.67
CA PHE A 278 22.32 -15.62 -28.04
C PHE A 278 23.39 -16.64 -27.63
N LEU A 279 22.97 -17.79 -27.12
CA LEU A 279 23.86 -18.87 -26.73
C LEU A 279 24.58 -19.45 -27.97
N MET A 280 23.86 -19.68 -29.06
CA MET A 280 24.44 -20.11 -30.34
C MET A 280 25.38 -19.06 -30.93
N CYS A 281 25.01 -17.77 -30.90
CA CYS A 281 25.87 -16.68 -31.34
C CYS A 281 27.18 -16.63 -30.53
N GLY A 282 27.10 -16.73 -29.20
CA GLY A 282 28.28 -16.79 -28.33
C GLY A 282 29.15 -18.02 -28.59
N LEU A 283 28.54 -19.20 -28.75
CA LEU A 283 29.26 -20.44 -29.00
C LEU A 283 29.97 -20.44 -30.36
N LEU A 284 29.30 -19.97 -31.42
CA LEU A 284 29.89 -19.82 -32.74
C LEU A 284 31.00 -18.77 -32.76
N SER A 285 30.89 -17.71 -31.95
CA SER A 285 31.96 -16.71 -31.80
C SER A 285 33.26 -17.32 -31.26
N VAL A 286 33.16 -18.33 -30.38
CA VAL A 286 34.32 -19.03 -29.79
C VAL A 286 34.84 -20.13 -30.71
N MET A 287 33.96 -20.92 -31.33
CA MET A 287 34.35 -22.05 -32.16
C MET A 287 34.81 -21.65 -33.56
N ASN A 288 34.20 -20.62 -34.16
CA ASN A 288 34.48 -20.18 -35.52
C ASN A 288 34.37 -18.65 -35.63
N TYR A 289 35.42 -17.98 -35.14
CA TYR A 289 35.50 -16.52 -35.12
C TYR A 289 35.40 -15.90 -36.52
N GLU A 290 36.03 -16.54 -37.52
CA GLU A 290 36.03 -16.05 -38.91
C GLU A 290 34.61 -16.01 -39.48
N TYR A 291 33.80 -17.07 -39.29
CA TYR A 291 32.40 -17.11 -39.71
C TYR A 291 31.54 -16.05 -39.03
N MET A 292 31.70 -15.86 -37.72
CA MET A 292 30.92 -14.87 -36.97
C MET A 292 31.34 -13.43 -37.29
N SER A 293 32.62 -13.17 -37.56
CA SER A 293 33.13 -11.84 -37.89
C SER A 293 32.51 -11.27 -39.18
N VAL A 294 32.14 -12.12 -40.14
CA VAL A 294 31.44 -11.73 -41.38
C VAL A 294 30.06 -11.13 -41.07
N MET A 295 29.33 -11.68 -40.10
CA MET A 295 28.02 -11.11 -39.70
C MET A 295 28.12 -9.68 -39.17
N PHE A 296 29.25 -9.30 -38.55
CA PHE A 296 29.46 -7.96 -37.99
C PHE A 296 30.13 -6.99 -38.95
N THR A 297 30.85 -7.48 -39.96
CA THR A 297 31.66 -6.64 -40.87
C THR A 297 31.03 -6.45 -42.25
N ASP A 298 30.27 -7.43 -42.75
CA ASP A 298 29.58 -7.34 -44.04
C ASP A 298 28.22 -6.61 -43.90
N PRO A 299 27.92 -5.58 -44.72
CA PRO A 299 26.62 -4.92 -44.76
C PRO A 299 25.42 -5.88 -44.86
N MET A 300 25.55 -6.99 -45.60
CA MET A 300 24.47 -7.99 -45.70
C MET A 300 24.26 -8.75 -44.37
N GLY A 301 25.35 -9.05 -43.67
CA GLY A 301 25.33 -9.70 -42.36
C GLY A 301 24.67 -8.82 -41.28
N GLN A 302 24.98 -7.53 -41.28
CA GLN A 302 24.39 -6.56 -40.36
C GLN A 302 22.88 -6.40 -40.59
N MET A 303 22.43 -6.37 -41.85
CA MET A 303 20.99 -6.34 -42.18
C MET A 303 20.27 -7.60 -41.72
N ALA A 304 20.89 -8.78 -41.89
CA ALA A 304 20.34 -10.05 -41.41
C ALA A 304 20.24 -10.08 -39.87
N LEU A 305 21.25 -9.59 -39.16
CA LEU A 305 21.26 -9.46 -37.70
C LEU A 305 20.16 -8.51 -37.21
N ALA A 306 20.00 -7.36 -37.87
CA ALA A 306 18.94 -6.40 -37.55
C ALA A 306 17.55 -7.03 -37.77
N GLY A 307 17.35 -7.74 -38.90
CA GLY A 307 16.11 -8.47 -39.19
C GLY A 307 15.82 -9.55 -38.14
N ALA A 308 16.82 -10.33 -37.76
CA ALA A 308 16.71 -11.35 -36.71
C ALA A 308 16.37 -10.73 -35.35
N ALA A 309 16.99 -9.60 -34.99
CA ALA A 309 16.71 -8.90 -33.74
C ALA A 309 15.27 -8.36 -33.69
N VAL A 310 14.76 -7.81 -34.80
CA VAL A 310 13.36 -7.36 -34.91
C VAL A 310 12.40 -8.54 -34.77
N TRP A 311 12.65 -9.63 -35.50
CA TRP A 311 11.81 -10.84 -35.43
C TRP A 311 11.80 -11.43 -34.01
N MET A 312 12.97 -11.46 -33.37
CA MET A 312 13.11 -11.90 -31.99
C MET A 312 12.37 -10.97 -31.02
N GLY A 313 12.46 -9.66 -31.20
CA GLY A 313 11.73 -8.68 -30.42
C GLY A 313 10.21 -8.87 -30.51
N ILE A 314 9.69 -9.13 -31.70
CA ILE A 314 8.27 -9.46 -31.92
C ILE A 314 7.91 -10.76 -31.20
N GLY A 315 8.72 -11.81 -31.32
CA GLY A 315 8.50 -13.08 -30.64
C GLY A 315 8.46 -12.94 -29.11
N VAL A 316 9.42 -12.23 -28.53
CA VAL A 316 9.47 -11.95 -27.09
C VAL A 316 8.28 -11.09 -26.65
N PHE A 317 7.85 -10.12 -27.46
CA PHE A 317 6.68 -9.30 -27.18
C PHE A 317 5.39 -10.13 -27.14
N ILE A 318 5.19 -11.03 -28.10
CA ILE A 318 4.03 -11.93 -28.14
C ILE A 318 4.04 -12.86 -26.92
N LEU A 319 5.19 -13.45 -26.57
CA LEU A 319 5.35 -14.28 -25.38
C LEU A 319 5.03 -13.49 -24.10
N ALA A 320 5.50 -12.25 -23.98
CA ALA A 320 5.24 -11.39 -22.83
C ALA A 320 3.74 -11.02 -22.70
N GLN A 321 3.04 -10.83 -23.82
CA GLN A 321 1.59 -10.59 -23.84
C GLN A 321 0.82 -11.83 -23.36
N MET A 322 1.07 -13.01 -23.92
CA MET A 322 0.40 -14.26 -23.52
C MET A 322 0.53 -14.53 -22.01
N ILE A 323 1.73 -14.32 -21.48
CA ILE A 323 2.04 -14.52 -20.06
C ILE A 323 1.30 -13.54 -19.14
N ASN A 324 1.09 -12.29 -19.57
CA ASN A 324 0.44 -11.25 -18.76
C ASN A 324 -1.09 -11.32 -18.79
N PHE A 325 -1.70 -11.90 -19.83
CA PHE A 325 -3.17 -12.02 -19.90
C PHE A 325 -3.74 -13.04 -18.92
N GLU A 326 -2.94 -13.99 -18.45
CA GLU A 326 -3.39 -15.05 -17.53
C GLU A 326 -3.06 -14.78 -16.04
N ALA A 327 -2.28 -13.73 -15.75
CA ALA A 327 -1.81 -13.38 -14.39
C ALA A 327 -2.69 -12.33 -13.69
#